data_AF-A0A7X9ML99-F1
#
_entry.id   AF-A0A7X9ML99-F1
#
_cell.length_a   1.000
_cell.length_b   1.000
_cell.length_c   1.000
_cell.angle_alpha   90.00
_cell.angle_beta   90.00
_cell.angle_gamma   90.00
#
_symmetry.space_group_name_H-M   'P 1'
#
loop_
_entity.id
_entity.type
_entity.pdbx_description
1 polymer ?
#
loop_
_entity_poly.entity_id
_entity_poly.type
_entity_poly.pdbx_seq_one_letter_code
_entity_poly.pdbx_strand_id
1 'polypeptide(L)'
;MSILETTLIFVGIPLLIILVFAGLSLTGQRYPGPVPSDTAYTLGQKWEYEPVLWTATDEVTRPGHHAHHGHVVGNPADLIGGTASGKW
;
A
#
# COMPACT_ATOMS: atom_id res chain seq x y z
N MET A 1 -40.10 33.61 8.11
CA MET A 1 -39.44 32.29 7.95
C MET A 1 -40.18 31.27 8.79
N SER A 2 -40.49 30.11 8.21
CA SER A 2 -41.12 29.00 8.94
C SER A 2 -40.08 28.07 9.58
N ILE A 3 -40.48 27.29 10.58
CA ILE A 3 -39.60 26.27 11.20
C ILE A 3 -39.13 25.24 10.16
N LEU A 4 -40.02 24.87 9.23
CA LEU A 4 -39.69 23.95 8.14
C LEU A 4 -38.61 24.53 7.22
N GLU A 5 -38.76 25.80 6.84
CA GLU A 5 -37.81 26.53 6.00
C GLU A 5 -36.44 26.66 6.68
N THR A 6 -36.41 27.05 7.95
CA THR A 6 -35.16 27.11 8.74
C THR A 6 -34.49 25.74 8.82
N THR A 7 -35.25 24.67 9.06
CA THR A 7 -34.70 23.32 9.14
C THR A 7 -34.14 22.84 7.80
N LEU A 8 -34.85 23.10 6.71
CA LEU A 8 -34.41 22.71 5.36
C LEU A 8 -33.10 23.44 4.99
N ILE A 9 -33.00 24.72 5.30
CA ILE A 9 -31.82 25.52 4.99
C ILE A 9 -30.62 25.09 5.83
N PHE A 10 -30.78 24.97 7.15
CA PHE A 10 -29.64 24.74 8.06
C PHE A 10 -29.28 23.28 8.28
N VAL A 11 -30.17 22.33 7.96
CA VAL A 11 -29.90 20.89 8.10
C VAL A 11 -29.96 20.18 6.75
N GLY A 12 -31.01 20.45 5.97
CA GLY A 12 -31.22 19.80 4.68
C GLY A 12 -30.11 20.10 3.67
N ILE A 13 -29.76 21.38 3.48
CA ILE A 13 -28.72 21.78 2.51
C ILE A 13 -27.34 21.20 2.89
N PRO A 14 -26.83 21.34 4.14
CA PRO A 14 -25.56 20.72 4.51
C PRO A 14 -25.54 19.21 4.32
N LEU A 15 -26.63 18.52 4.70
CA LEU A 15 -26.73 17.07 4.53
C LEU A 15 -26.71 16.69 3.05
N LEU A 16 -27.44 17.40 2.19
CA LEU A 16 -27.45 17.18 0.74
C LEU A 16 -26.04 17.36 0.16
N ILE A 17 -25.33 18.42 0.56
CA ILE A 17 -23.94 18.66 0.11
C ILE A 17 -23.05 17.47 0.48
N ILE A 18 -23.14 16.96 1.71
CA ILE A 18 -22.38 15.78 2.15
C ILE A 18 -22.73 14.56 1.30
N LEU A 19 -24.02 14.30 1.05
CA LEU A 19 -24.44 13.15 0.24
C LEU A 19 -23.95 13.23 -1.20
N VAL A 20 -23.95 14.43 -1.80
CA VAL A 20 -23.43 14.64 -3.15
C VAL A 20 -21.93 14.34 -3.19
N PHE A 21 -21.14 14.90 -2.27
CA PHE A 21 -19.70 14.61 -2.23
C PHE A 21 -19.40 13.15 -1.92
N ALA A 22 -20.14 12.53 -1.01
CA ALA A 22 -20.00 11.10 -0.71
C ALA A 22 -20.29 10.23 -1.94
N GLY A 23 -21.39 10.51 -2.67
CA GLY A 23 -21.75 9.79 -3.89
C GLY A 23 -20.70 9.94 -4.99
N LEU A 24 -20.17 11.15 -5.19
CA LEU A 24 -19.09 11.41 -6.15
C LEU A 24 -17.77 10.75 -5.72
N SER A 25 -17.51 10.61 -4.42
CA SER A 25 -16.29 9.97 -3.92
C SER A 25 -16.28 8.45 -4.10
N LEU A 26 -17.45 7.82 -4.23
CA LEU A 26 -17.56 6.37 -4.45
C LEU A 26 -17.13 5.91 -5.85
N THR A 27 -17.18 6.80 -6.84
CA THR A 27 -16.77 6.50 -8.23
C THR A 27 -15.30 6.80 -8.50
N GLY A 28 -14.63 7.50 -7.59
CA GLY A 28 -13.21 7.84 -7.69
C GLY A 28 -12.27 6.76 -7.16
N GLN A 29 -10.97 7.02 -7.25
CA GLN A 29 -9.94 6.17 -6.63
C GLN A 29 -10.17 6.11 -5.12
N ARG A 30 -10.33 4.89 -4.59
CA ARG A 30 -10.58 4.66 -3.15
C ARG A 30 -9.39 5.01 -2.26
N TYR A 31 -8.19 5.07 -2.84
CA TYR A 31 -6.95 5.30 -2.11
C TYR A 31 -6.19 6.48 -2.74
N PRO A 32 -5.59 7.36 -1.92
CA PRO A 32 -4.71 8.40 -2.43
C PRO A 32 -3.42 7.77 -2.99
N GLY A 33 -3.06 8.15 -4.22
CA GLY A 33 -1.84 7.69 -4.91
C GLY A 33 -2.14 6.95 -6.22
N PRO A 34 -1.11 6.63 -7.03
CA PRO A 34 -1.29 5.75 -8.18
C PRO A 34 -1.82 4.41 -7.66
N VAL A 35 -3.09 4.13 -7.94
CA VAL A 35 -3.71 2.86 -7.59
C VAL A 35 -2.83 1.77 -8.22
N PRO A 36 -2.23 0.86 -7.43
CA PRO A 36 -1.64 -0.35 -7.99
C PRO A 36 -2.69 -0.95 -8.90
N SER A 37 -2.35 -1.25 -10.15
CA SER A 37 -3.30 -1.71 -11.17
C SER A 37 -4.44 -2.48 -10.52
N ASP A 38 -5.69 -2.03 -10.68
CA ASP A 38 -6.87 -2.59 -9.99
C ASP A 38 -7.01 -4.12 -10.16
N THR A 39 -6.22 -4.69 -11.05
CA THR A 39 -5.94 -6.11 -11.20
C THR A 39 -4.83 -6.57 -10.24
N ALA A 40 -5.23 -7.21 -9.14
CA ALA A 40 -4.33 -8.04 -8.36
C ALA A 40 -3.65 -9.09 -9.26
N TYR A 41 -2.36 -9.34 -9.02
CA TYR A 41 -1.65 -10.41 -9.72
C TYR A 41 -2.31 -11.76 -9.43
N THR A 42 -2.60 -12.53 -10.48
CA THR A 42 -3.18 -13.87 -10.38
C THR A 42 -2.13 -14.94 -10.68
N LEU A 43 -2.15 -16.02 -9.90
CA LEU A 43 -1.26 -17.16 -10.13
C LEU A 43 -1.55 -17.75 -11.53
N GLY A 44 -0.50 -17.95 -12.33
CA GLY A 44 -0.58 -18.42 -13.72
C GLY A 44 -0.39 -17.31 -14.77
N GLN A 45 -0.48 -16.04 -14.39
CA GLN A 45 -0.03 -14.94 -15.25
C GLN A 45 1.49 -14.84 -15.26
N LYS A 46 2.07 -14.29 -16.33
CA LYS A 46 3.50 -13.97 -16.36
C LYS A 46 3.76 -12.69 -15.56
N TRP A 47 4.85 -12.67 -14.80
CA TRP A 47 5.29 -11.48 -14.08
C TRP A 47 5.94 -10.49 -15.06
N GLU A 48 5.26 -9.38 -15.35
CA GLU A 48 5.73 -8.30 -16.23
C GLU A 48 6.14 -7.03 -15.45
N TYR A 49 6.07 -7.07 -14.11
CA TYR A 49 6.50 -5.97 -13.26
C TYR A 49 8.02 -6.01 -13.03
N GLU A 50 8.57 -4.88 -12.57
CA GLU A 50 9.98 -4.82 -12.16
C GLU A 50 10.27 -5.80 -11.00
N PRO A 51 11.53 -6.22 -10.80
CA PRO A 51 11.91 -7.05 -9.66
C PRO A 51 11.59 -6.35 -8.33
N VAL A 52 10.91 -7.06 -7.43
CA VAL A 52 10.50 -6.54 -6.12
C VAL A 52 11.24 -7.26 -5.01
N LEU A 53 11.82 -6.48 -4.08
CA LEU A 53 12.39 -6.96 -2.82
C LEU A 53 11.71 -6.21 -1.68
N TRP A 54 11.07 -6.94 -0.77
CA TRP A 54 10.52 -6.39 0.47
C TRP A 54 11.42 -6.79 1.63
N THR A 55 12.10 -5.80 2.22
CA THR A 55 12.95 -6.00 3.41
C THR A 55 12.09 -5.95 4.67
N ALA A 56 12.44 -6.73 5.68
CA ALA A 56 11.84 -6.59 7.00
C ALA A 56 12.21 -5.21 7.59
N THR A 57 11.30 -4.59 8.32
CA THR A 57 11.52 -3.25 8.94
C THR A 57 11.65 -3.31 10.45
N ASP A 58 11.38 -4.46 11.05
CA ASP A 58 11.35 -4.73 12.49
C ASP A 58 12.60 -5.48 13.00
N GLU A 59 13.56 -5.75 12.13
CA GLU A 59 14.83 -6.35 12.51
C GLU A 59 15.66 -5.38 13.38
N VAL A 60 15.59 -5.57 14.70
CA VAL A 60 16.53 -4.97 15.66
C VAL A 60 17.89 -5.66 15.47
N THR A 61 18.61 -5.24 14.43
CA THR A 61 20.04 -5.51 14.32
C THR A 61 20.70 -4.66 15.40
N ARG A 62 21.06 -5.30 16.53
CA ARG A 62 21.85 -4.66 17.59
C ARG A 62 23.02 -3.88 16.98
N PRO A 63 23.40 -2.70 17.53
CA PRO A 63 24.50 -1.91 17.00
C PRO A 63 25.79 -2.72 17.15
N GLY A 64 26.17 -3.38 16.06
CA GLY A 64 27.26 -4.34 16.07
C GLY A 64 27.72 -4.68 14.67
N HIS A 65 26.83 -5.02 13.73
CA HIS A 65 27.27 -5.53 12.42
C HIS A 65 26.35 -5.00 11.32
N HIS A 66 26.71 -3.83 10.80
CA HIS A 66 26.49 -3.33 9.42
C HIS A 66 25.14 -3.64 8.73
N ALA A 67 24.18 -2.73 8.90
CA ALA A 67 23.17 -2.45 7.88
C ALA A 67 23.87 -1.75 6.69
N HIS A 68 24.37 -2.52 5.74
CA HIS A 68 24.79 -2.02 4.43
C HIS A 68 24.19 -2.93 3.37
N HIS A 69 23.40 -2.34 2.46
CA HIS A 69 23.10 -2.88 1.13
C HIS A 69 24.37 -2.94 0.25
N GLY A 70 25.48 -3.41 0.79
CA GLY A 70 26.75 -3.60 0.13
C GLY A 70 27.15 -5.04 0.29
N HIS A 71 27.28 -5.74 -0.83
CA HIS A 71 27.91 -7.04 -0.95
C HIS A 71 29.10 -7.13 0.03
N VAL A 72 28.98 -7.99 1.04
CA VAL A 72 29.99 -8.15 2.09
C VAL A 72 31.31 -8.50 1.41
N VAL A 73 32.33 -7.64 1.56
CA VAL A 73 33.70 -7.94 1.14
C VAL A 73 34.32 -8.82 2.22
N GLY A 74 33.83 -10.05 2.31
CA GLY A 74 34.35 -11.14 3.14
C GLY A 74 34.79 -12.29 2.26
N ASN A 75 35.64 -13.17 2.79
CA ASN A 75 36.07 -14.39 2.10
C ASN A 75 34.83 -15.11 1.53
N PRO A 76 34.73 -15.38 0.21
CA PRO A 76 33.50 -15.84 -0.43
C PRO A 76 32.93 -17.14 0.17
N ALA A 77 33.75 -17.92 0.86
CA ALA A 77 33.33 -19.12 1.58
C ALA A 77 32.48 -18.86 2.84
N ASP A 78 32.65 -17.70 3.50
CA ASP A 78 31.92 -17.33 4.74
C ASP A 78 30.59 -16.61 4.45
N LEU A 79 30.29 -16.33 3.18
CA LEU A 79 29.08 -15.61 2.75
C LEU A 79 27.93 -16.53 2.37
N ILE A 80 28.17 -17.85 2.36
CA ILE A 80 27.19 -18.83 1.93
C ILE A 80 26.51 -19.39 3.17
N GLY A 81 25.33 -18.85 3.48
CA GLY A 81 24.42 -19.44 4.46
C GLY A 81 23.79 -20.74 3.96
N GLY A 82 22.68 -21.15 4.57
CA GLY A 82 21.88 -22.28 4.07
C GLY A 82 21.07 -21.91 2.82
N THR A 83 20.71 -22.93 2.02
CA THR A 83 19.85 -22.78 0.84
C THR A 83 18.65 -23.71 0.93
N ALA A 84 17.48 -23.25 0.49
CA ALA A 84 16.29 -24.08 0.31
C ALA A 84 15.70 -23.85 -1.08
N SER A 85 15.16 -24.90 -1.71
CA SER A 85 14.54 -24.82 -3.03
C SER A 85 13.34 -25.76 -3.10
N GLY A 86 12.29 -25.36 -3.83
CA GLY A 86 11.09 -26.13 -4.06
C GLY A 86 10.43 -25.71 -5.38
N LYS A 87 9.56 -26.58 -5.90
CA LYS A 87 8.67 -26.26 -7.01
C LYS A 87 7.24 -26.23 -6.46
N TRP A 88 6.46 -25.26 -6.93
CA TRP A 88 5.03 -25.17 -6.63
C TRP A 88 4.26 -26.25 -7.39
#